data_AF-A0A1J5T6X1-F1
#
_entry.id   AF-A0A1J5T6X1-F1
#
_cell.length_a   1.000
_cell.length_b   1.000
_cell.length_c   1.000
_cell.angle_alpha   90.00
_cell.angle_beta   90.00
_cell.angle_gamma   90.00
#
_symmetry.space_group_name_H-M   'P 1'
#
loop_
_entity.id
_entity.type
_entity.pdbx_description
1 polymer ?
#
loop_
_entity_poly.entity_id
_entity_poly.type
_entity_poly.pdbx_seq_one_letter_code
_entity_poly.pdbx_strand_id
1 'polypeptide(L)'
;MVVKEKKETELFQYLPSGKQASIHFAAMFISSCLLGPLIGPVLSNWINPPQAWGISTRIGNYSLMNVFLWGLAFLMFEVFFYTGWLITLARKGWEKEQPKSWYN
;
A
#
# COMPACT_ATOMS: atom_id res chain seq x y z
N MET A 1 -16.17 36.39 9.15
CA MET A 1 -16.11 35.13 8.37
C MET A 1 -14.66 34.67 8.15
N VAL A 2 -13.83 34.55 9.21
CA VAL A 2 -12.37 34.32 9.09
C VAL A 2 -11.94 32.93 9.60
N VAL A 3 -12.89 32.06 9.94
CA VAL A 3 -12.59 30.77 10.58
C VAL A 3 -12.45 29.62 9.56
N LYS A 4 -12.92 29.79 8.31
CA LYS A 4 -12.88 28.72 7.29
C LYS A 4 -11.49 28.51 6.68
N GLU A 5 -10.73 29.57 6.41
CA GLU A 5 -9.41 29.46 5.74
C GLU A 5 -8.35 28.78 6.61
N LYS A 6 -8.41 28.96 7.94
CA LYS A 6 -7.51 28.28 8.89
C LYS A 6 -7.83 26.80 9.06
N LYS A 7 -9.08 26.41 8.78
CA LYS A 7 -9.62 25.08 9.07
C LYS A 7 -9.20 24.03 8.05
N GLU A 8 -8.86 24.46 6.84
CA GLU A 8 -8.34 23.56 5.81
C GLU A 8 -6.82 23.35 5.98
N THR A 9 -6.10 24.34 6.52
CA THR A 9 -4.64 24.35 6.52
C THR A 9 -4.00 23.31 7.45
N GLU A 10 -4.65 22.91 8.54
CA GLU A 10 -4.10 21.94 9.50
C GLU A 10 -4.30 20.49 9.04
N LEU A 11 -5.48 20.13 8.51
CA LEU A 11 -5.73 18.81 7.91
C LEU A 11 -4.82 18.52 6.71
N PHE A 12 -4.61 19.52 5.84
CA PHE A 12 -3.68 19.42 4.71
C PHE A 12 -2.21 19.32 5.14
N GLN A 13 -1.88 19.64 6.40
CA GLN A 13 -0.53 19.47 6.94
C GLN A 13 -0.19 18.00 7.23
N TYR A 14 -1.20 17.17 7.48
CA TYR A 14 -1.02 15.74 7.80
C TYR A 14 -1.12 14.82 6.58
N LEU A 15 -1.72 15.29 5.49
CA LEU A 15 -1.84 14.54 4.25
C LEU A 15 -0.65 14.84 3.31
N PRO A 16 -0.11 13.82 2.60
CA PRO A 16 0.92 14.06 1.60
C PRO A 16 0.37 14.93 0.47
N SER A 17 1.19 15.85 -0.02
CA SER A 17 0.87 16.64 -1.22
C SER A 17 0.66 15.72 -2.44
N GLY A 18 -0.08 16.18 -3.46
CA GLY A 18 -0.30 15.39 -4.68
C GLY A 18 1.01 14.91 -5.34
N LYS A 19 2.08 15.71 -5.26
CA LYS A 19 3.42 15.33 -5.74
C LYS A 19 4.07 14.25 -4.88
N GLN A 20 3.88 14.27 -3.56
CA GLN A 20 4.37 13.19 -2.68
C GLN A 20 3.56 11.91 -2.87
N ALA A 21 2.24 12.01 -3.05
CA ALA A 21 1.39 10.86 -3.31
C ALA A 21 1.77 10.15 -4.62
N SER A 22 2.09 10.90 -5.68
CA SER A 22 2.57 10.29 -6.93
C SER A 22 3.95 9.64 -6.78
N ILE A 23 4.85 10.22 -5.99
CA ILE A 23 6.15 9.60 -5.67
C ILE A 23 5.94 8.30 -4.87
N HIS A 24 5.07 8.30 -3.87
CA HIS A 24 4.74 7.09 -3.10
C HIS A 24 4.16 6.01 -4.00
N PHE A 25 3.25 6.38 -4.92
CA PHE A 25 2.69 5.45 -5.89
C PHE A 25 3.75 4.89 -6.85
N ALA A 26 4.65 5.73 -7.36
CA ALA A 26 5.75 5.27 -8.21
C ALA A 26 6.69 4.31 -7.45
N ALA A 27 6.99 4.59 -6.18
CA ALA A 27 7.77 3.71 -5.33
C ALA A 27 7.09 2.35 -5.13
N MET A 28 5.79 2.34 -4.81
CA MET A 28 4.97 1.12 -4.71
C MET A 28 4.92 0.33 -6.03
N PHE A 29 4.76 1.04 -7.15
CA PHE A 29 4.77 0.39 -8.46
C PHE A 29 6.11 -0.32 -8.74
N ILE A 30 7.23 0.35 -8.46
CA ILE A 30 8.57 -0.22 -8.62
C ILE A 30 8.79 -1.40 -7.66
N SER A 31 8.44 -1.27 -6.38
CA SER A 31 8.57 -2.36 -5.40
C SER A 31 7.72 -3.56 -5.79
N SER A 32 6.48 -3.35 -6.20
CA SER A 32 5.58 -4.40 -6.68
C SER A 32 6.12 -5.13 -7.91
N CYS A 33 6.71 -4.39 -8.87
CA CYS A 33 7.34 -4.99 -10.05
C CYS A 33 8.58 -5.84 -9.71
N LEU A 34 9.28 -5.55 -8.61
CA LEU A 34 10.47 -6.29 -8.18
C LEU A 34 10.11 -7.47 -7.24
N LEU A 35 9.23 -7.21 -6.28
CA LEU A 35 8.87 -8.15 -5.21
C LEU A 35 7.79 -9.14 -5.62
N GLY A 36 6.81 -8.73 -6.44
CA GLY A 36 5.77 -9.62 -6.94
C GLY A 36 6.33 -10.86 -7.67
N PRO A 37 7.24 -10.70 -8.64
CA PRO A 37 7.90 -11.83 -9.31
C PRO A 37 8.77 -12.69 -8.38
N LEU A 38 9.31 -12.12 -7.31
CA LEU A 38 10.20 -12.82 -6.37
C LEU A 38 9.41 -13.65 -5.36
N ILE A 39 8.38 -13.05 -4.77
CA ILE A 39 7.58 -13.64 -3.69
C ILE A 39 6.50 -14.58 -4.25
N GLY A 40 5.90 -14.23 -5.39
CA GLY A 40 4.78 -14.97 -5.96
C GLY A 40 5.05 -16.45 -6.22
N PRO A 41 6.18 -16.82 -6.86
CA PRO A 41 6.58 -18.22 -7.06
C PRO A 41 6.81 -18.96 -5.74
N VAL A 42 7.42 -18.29 -4.75
CA VAL A 42 7.65 -18.88 -3.42
C VAL A 42 6.32 -19.19 -2.73
N LEU A 43 5.39 -18.23 -2.69
CA LEU A 43 4.07 -18.43 -2.09
C LEU A 43 3.25 -19.47 -2.85
N SER A 44 3.30 -19.46 -4.19
CA SER A 44 2.60 -20.47 -5.02
C SER A 44 3.07 -21.89 -4.68
N ASN A 45 4.38 -22.08 -4.48
CA ASN A 45 4.95 -23.36 -4.10
C ASN A 45 4.59 -23.78 -2.67
N TRP A 46 4.39 -22.81 -1.76
CA TRP A 46 3.90 -23.06 -0.40
C TRP A 46 2.42 -23.44 -0.37
N ILE A 47 1.59 -22.82 -1.21
CA ILE A 47 0.15 -23.09 -1.29
C ILE A 47 -0.13 -24.44 -1.97
N ASN A 48 0.67 -24.81 -2.99
CA ASN A 48 0.55 -26.09 -3.72
C ASN A 48 1.82 -26.96 -3.60
N PRO A 49 2.10 -27.53 -2.41
CA PRO A 49 3.28 -28.34 -2.18
C PRO A 49 3.40 -29.58 -3.09
N PRO A 50 2.33 -30.34 -3.43
CA PRO A 50 2.46 -31.52 -4.28
C PRO A 50 2.99 -31.22 -5.70
N GLN A 51 2.69 -30.04 -6.23
CA GLN A 51 3.19 -29.58 -7.54
C GLN A 51 4.61 -29.01 -7.46
N ALA A 52 5.07 -28.55 -6.30
CA ALA A 52 6.40 -27.95 -6.14
C ALA A 52 7.47 -28.97 -5.71
N TRP A 53 7.08 -30.08 -5.07
CA TRP A 53 7.99 -31.07 -4.49
C TRP A 53 8.02 -32.41 -5.26
N GLY A 54 7.33 -32.48 -6.40
CA GLY A 54 7.47 -33.58 -7.34
C GLY A 54 8.89 -33.60 -7.93
N ILE A 55 9.43 -34.81 -8.13
CA ILE A 55 10.84 -35.13 -8.44
C ILE A 55 11.37 -34.47 -9.74
N SER A 56 10.53 -33.81 -10.55
CA SER A 56 10.91 -33.15 -11.80
C SER A 56 10.42 -31.70 -11.95
N THR A 57 9.92 -31.05 -10.90
CA THR A 57 9.14 -29.82 -11.08
C THR A 57 9.97 -28.55 -10.92
N ARG A 58 10.07 -27.80 -12.02
CA ARG A 58 10.58 -26.42 -12.07
C ARG A 58 9.85 -25.61 -10.99
N ILE A 59 10.60 -25.13 -9.99
CA ILE A 59 10.10 -24.24 -8.93
C ILE A 59 9.28 -23.13 -9.60
N GLY A 60 7.99 -23.00 -9.30
CA GLY A 60 7.13 -21.92 -9.78
C GLY A 60 6.87 -21.85 -11.30
N ASN A 61 5.60 -21.60 -11.69
CA ASN A 61 5.31 -21.16 -13.04
C ASN A 61 5.75 -19.69 -13.21
N TYR A 62 6.96 -19.45 -13.68
CA TYR A 62 7.48 -18.10 -14.01
C TYR A 62 6.97 -17.56 -15.37
N SER A 63 5.82 -18.04 -15.86
CA SER A 63 5.23 -17.43 -17.05
C SER A 63 5.02 -15.94 -16.85
N LEU A 64 5.21 -15.18 -17.94
CA LEU A 64 5.11 -13.72 -17.94
C LEU A 64 3.74 -13.24 -17.39
N MET A 65 2.69 -14.02 -17.67
CA MET A 65 1.35 -13.80 -17.12
C MET A 65 1.30 -13.96 -15.59
N ASN A 66 1.87 -15.05 -15.04
CA ASN A 66 1.85 -15.28 -13.60
C ASN A 66 2.69 -14.25 -12.84
N VAL A 67 3.84 -13.88 -13.40
CA VAL A 67 4.68 -12.81 -12.88
C VAL A 67 3.93 -11.47 -12.84
N PHE A 68 3.22 -11.14 -13.91
CA PHE A 68 2.39 -9.94 -13.98
C PHE A 68 1.25 -9.95 -12.96
N LEU A 69 0.54 -11.07 -12.81
CA LEU A 69 -0.53 -11.23 -11.83
C LEU A 69 -0.05 -11.06 -10.39
N TRP A 70 1.10 -11.64 -10.04
CA TRP A 70 1.70 -11.46 -8.72
C TRP A 70 2.18 -10.03 -8.47
N GLY A 71 2.76 -9.38 -9.48
CA GLY A 71 3.08 -7.95 -9.42
C GLY A 71 1.85 -7.07 -9.17
N LEU A 72 0.75 -7.34 -9.88
CA LEU A 72 -0.50 -6.61 -9.75
C LEU A 72 -1.17 -6.87 -8.39
N ALA A 73 -1.16 -8.12 -7.92
CA ALA A 73 -1.68 -8.48 -6.59
C ALA A 73 -0.89 -7.77 -5.48
N PHE A 74 0.43 -7.70 -5.60
CA PHE A 74 1.28 -6.99 -4.64
C PHE A 74 1.02 -5.48 -4.66
N LEU A 75 0.82 -4.90 -5.84
CA LEU A 75 0.46 -3.48 -5.98
C LEU A 75 -0.89 -3.18 -5.33
N MET A 76 -1.90 -4.01 -5.54
CA MET A 76 -3.20 -3.86 -4.90
C MET A 76 -3.08 -3.94 -3.37
N PHE A 77 -2.25 -4.86 -2.87
CA PHE A 77 -1.95 -4.97 -1.45
C PHE A 77 -1.30 -3.68 -0.93
N GLU A 78 -0.22 -3.19 -1.54
CA GLU A 78 0.45 -1.95 -1.12
C GLU A 78 -0.48 -0.73 -1.13
N VAL A 79 -1.30 -0.58 -2.17
CA VAL A 79 -2.29 0.50 -2.28
C VAL A 79 -3.34 0.43 -1.16
N PHE A 80 -3.77 -0.76 -0.77
CA PHE A 80 -4.70 -0.94 0.34
C PHE A 80 -4.10 -0.44 1.66
N PHE A 81 -2.87 -0.85 1.99
CA PHE A 81 -2.18 -0.39 3.20
C PHE A 81 -1.89 1.11 3.16
N TYR A 82 -1.49 1.63 2.00
CA TYR A 82 -1.25 3.05 1.80
C TYR A 82 -2.51 3.88 2.06
N THR A 83 -3.66 3.41 1.57
CA THR A 83 -4.96 4.06 1.81
C THR A 83 -5.35 4.01 3.29
N GLY A 84 -5.16 2.88 3.97
CA GLY A 84 -5.35 2.77 5.42
C GLY A 84 -4.45 3.73 6.22
N TRP A 85 -3.20 3.89 5.77
CA TRP A 85 -2.27 4.86 6.36
C TRP A 85 -2.73 6.30 6.16
N LEU A 86 -3.20 6.67 4.96
CA LEU A 86 -3.77 8.00 4.69
C LEU A 86 -5.00 8.30 5.56
N ILE A 87 -5.90 7.32 5.74
CA ILE A 87 -7.06 7.46 6.63
C ILE A 87 -6.61 7.69 8.07
N THR A 88 -5.57 6.98 8.52
CA THR A 88 -5.01 7.15 9.87
C THR A 88 -4.40 8.54 10.06
N LEU A 89 -3.72 9.09 9.05
CA LEU A 89 -3.21 10.46 9.07
C LEU A 89 -4.32 11.49 9.09
N ALA A 90 -5.34 11.32 8.25
CA ALA A 90 -6.52 12.18 8.22
C ALA A 90 -7.22 12.19 9.58
N ARG A 91 -7.35 11.02 10.22
CA ARG A 91 -7.93 10.89 11.57
C ARG A 91 -7.08 11.62 12.62
N LYS A 92 -5.75 11.50 12.56
CA LYS A 92 -4.84 12.24 13.48
C LYS A 92 -4.94 13.75 13.30
N GLY A 93 -5.09 14.23 12.06
CA GLY A 93 -5.36 15.65 11.78
C GLY A 93 -6.67 16.10 12.42
N TRP A 94 -7.74 15.33 12.18
CA TRP A 94 -9.07 15.60 12.75
C TRP A 94 -9.10 15.62 14.29
N GLU A 95 -8.43 14.66 14.94
CA GLU A 95 -8.38 14.58 16.41
C GLU A 95 -7.62 15.75 17.04
N LYS A 96 -6.59 16.29 16.37
CA LYS A 96 -5.87 17.48 16.83
C LYS A 96 -6.64 18.78 16.63
N GLU A 97 -7.51 18.82 15.62
CA GLU A 97 -8.42 19.94 15.36
C GLU A 97 -9.62 19.98 16.30
N GLN A 98 -9.91 18.89 17.03
CA GLN A 98 -10.96 18.94 18.05
C GLN A 98 -10.54 19.84 19.20
N PRO A 99 -11.39 20.80 19.62
CA PRO A 99 -11.09 21.62 20.78
C PRO A 99 -10.91 20.71 21.99
N LYS A 100 -9.77 20.82 22.69
CA LYS A 100 -9.61 20.18 24.00
C LYS A 100 -10.80 20.60 24.86
N SER A 101 -11.67 19.64 25.19
CA SER A 101 -12.81 19.91 26.04
C SER A 101 -12.28 20.46 27.36
N TRP A 102 -12.93 21.50 27.90
CA TRP A 102 -12.57 22.16 29.16
C TRP A 102 -12.52 21.24 30.40
N TYR A 103 -12.88 19.96 30.26
CA TYR A 103 -12.96 18.97 31.33
C TYR A 103 -11.77 17.99 31.40
N ASN A 104 -10.67 18.23 30.66
CA ASN A 104 -9.39 17.51 30.81
C ASN A 104 -8.21 18.46 31.02
#